data_AF-A0A6A4KBC3-F1
#
_entry.id   AF-A0A6A4KBC3-F1
#
_cell.length_a   1.000
_cell.length_b   1.000
_cell.length_c   1.000
_cell.angle_alpha   90.00
_cell.angle_beta   90.00
_cell.angle_gamma   90.00
#
_symmetry.space_group_name_H-M   'P 1'
#
loop_
_entity.id
_entity.type
_entity.pdbx_description
1 polymer ?
#
loop_
_entity_poly.entity_id
_entity_poly.type
_entity_poly.pdbx_seq_one_letter_code
_entity_poly.pdbx_strand_id
1 'polypeptide(L)'
;MLAVQCLRLCLSIDSNHAAAYNNLAVLLHKKGQTQEAIGYLQAAQSMGSYLFEPFYNHAYLAKELGDLQTSFNVVQKGLKAYPNHASSLDILRELDKYFQSL
;
A
#
# COMPACT_ATOMS: atom_id res chain seq x y z
N MET A 1 7.81 -5.95 -19.01
CA MET A 1 7.99 -4.50 -19.31
C MET A 1 6.70 -3.82 -19.75
N LEU A 2 5.85 -4.47 -20.55
CA LEU A 2 4.58 -3.90 -21.06
C LEU A 2 3.66 -3.30 -19.98
N ALA A 3 3.45 -4.01 -18.85
CA ALA A 3 2.56 -3.52 -17.79
C ALA A 3 2.96 -2.13 -17.23
N VAL A 4 4.25 -1.88 -17.01
CA VAL A 4 4.74 -0.58 -16.52
C VAL A 4 4.47 0.52 -17.56
N GLN A 5 4.64 0.22 -18.85
CA GLN A 5 4.37 1.18 -19.93
C GLN A 5 2.89 1.52 -20.02
N CYS A 6 2.01 0.53 -19.94
CA CYS A 6 0.56 0.75 -19.93
C CYS A 6 0.11 1.59 -18.71
N LEU A 7 0.67 1.32 -17.53
CA LEU A 7 0.34 2.09 -16.33
C LEU A 7 0.85 3.53 -16.41
N ARG A 8 2.04 3.76 -16.98
CA ARG A 8 2.56 5.12 -17.23
C ARG A 8 1.72 5.87 -18.26
N LEU A 9 1.26 5.20 -19.31
CA LEU A 9 0.33 5.77 -20.28
C LEU A 9 -1.00 6.14 -19.60
N CYS A 10 -1.54 5.25 -18.76
CA CYS A 10 -2.74 5.52 -17.97
C CYS A 10 -2.56 6.81 -17.15
N LEU A 11 -1.44 6.94 -16.42
CA LEU A 11 -1.14 8.13 -15.63
C LEU A 11 -0.88 9.40 -16.46
N SER A 12 -0.50 9.27 -17.73
CA SER A 12 -0.36 10.41 -18.63
C SER A 12 -1.70 10.96 -19.11
N ILE A 13 -2.75 10.13 -19.07
CA ILE A 13 -4.11 10.47 -19.46
C ILE A 13 -4.92 10.91 -18.23
N ASP A 14 -4.80 10.16 -17.13
CA ASP A 14 -5.41 10.46 -15.84
C ASP A 14 -4.35 10.43 -14.73
N SER A 15 -3.85 11.60 -14.37
CA SER A 15 -2.85 11.77 -13.32
C SER A 15 -3.36 11.46 -11.92
N ASN A 16 -4.67 11.26 -11.73
CA ASN A 16 -5.29 10.97 -10.44
C ASN A 16 -5.70 9.50 -10.31
N HIS A 17 -5.29 8.63 -11.24
CA HIS A 17 -5.68 7.23 -11.24
C HIS A 17 -4.98 6.42 -10.13
N ALA A 18 -5.56 6.42 -8.93
CA ALA A 18 -5.01 5.77 -7.73
C ALA A 18 -4.63 4.28 -7.94
N ALA A 19 -5.47 3.48 -8.59
CA ALA A 19 -5.16 2.07 -8.85
C ALA A 19 -3.95 1.87 -9.78
N ALA A 20 -3.69 2.80 -10.71
CA ALA A 20 -2.52 2.72 -11.59
C ALA A 20 -1.22 2.94 -10.79
N TYR A 21 -1.23 3.90 -9.87
CA TYR A 21 -0.13 4.12 -8.92
C TYR A 21 0.11 2.91 -8.01
N ASN A 22 -0.95 2.30 -7.47
CA ASN A 22 -0.85 1.07 -6.69
C ASN A 22 -0.18 -0.06 -7.47
N ASN A 23 -0.62 -0.28 -8.72
CA ASN A 23 -0.08 -1.34 -9.55
C ASN A 23 1.38 -1.08 -9.94
N LEU A 24 1.77 0.18 -10.17
CA LEU A 24 3.18 0.54 -10.37
C LEU A 24 4.02 0.24 -9.13
N ALA A 25 3.54 0.57 -7.94
CA ALA A 25 4.23 0.28 -6.69
C ALA A 25 4.49 -1.22 -6.51
N VAL A 26 3.49 -2.06 -6.75
CA VAL A 26 3.63 -3.53 -6.67
C VAL A 26 4.70 -4.02 -7.65
N LEU A 27 4.75 -3.48 -8.87
CA LEU A 27 5.77 -3.86 -9.86
C LEU A 27 7.17 -3.37 -9.49
N LEU A 28 7.30 -2.20 -8.87
CA LEU A 28 8.58 -1.65 -8.40
C LEU A 28 9.12 -2.43 -7.21
N HIS A 29 8.27 -2.77 -6.25
CA HIS A 29 8.67 -3.61 -5.14
C HIS A 29 9.16 -5.00 -5.62
N LYS A 30 8.47 -5.62 -6.59
CA LYS A 30 8.94 -6.87 -7.23
C LYS A 30 10.31 -6.76 -7.90
N LYS A 31 10.77 -5.54 -8.22
CA LYS A 31 12.12 -5.26 -8.76
C LYS A 31 13.14 -4.90 -7.67
N GLY A 32 12.78 -4.99 -6.39
CA GLY A 32 13.62 -4.57 -5.26
C GLY A 32 13.62 -3.06 -5.01
N GLN A 33 12.81 -2.28 -5.74
CA GLN A 33 12.74 -0.82 -5.60
C GLN A 33 11.70 -0.42 -4.54
N THR A 34 11.83 -0.97 -3.32
CA THR A 34 10.82 -0.84 -2.26
C THR A 34 10.57 0.61 -1.83
N GLN A 35 11.61 1.45 -1.72
CA GLN A 35 11.43 2.85 -1.32
C GLN A 35 10.64 3.65 -2.38
N GLU A 36 10.90 3.41 -3.66
CA GLU A 36 10.14 4.03 -4.75
C GLU A 36 8.69 3.55 -4.75
N ALA A 37 8.46 2.25 -4.51
CA ALA A 37 7.13 1.68 -4.38
C ALA A 37 6.31 2.36 -3.27
N ILE A 38 6.90 2.64 -2.11
CA ILE A 38 6.23 3.35 -1.01
C ILE A 38 5.77 4.75 -1.45
N GLY A 39 6.59 5.50 -2.19
CA GLY A 39 6.21 6.81 -2.73
C GLY A 39 4.97 6.73 -3.64
N TYR A 40 4.90 5.72 -4.51
CA TYR A 40 3.73 5.49 -5.36
C TYR A 40 2.49 5.04 -4.57
N LEU A 41 2.66 4.27 -3.50
CA LEU A 41 1.54 3.91 -2.62
C LEU A 41 0.99 5.12 -1.89
N GLN A 42 1.86 6.02 -1.40
CA GLN A 42 1.43 7.27 -0.78
C GLN A 42 0.65 8.17 -1.75
N ALA A 43 1.08 8.25 -3.01
CA ALA A 43 0.33 8.95 -4.06
C ALA A 43 -1.03 8.29 -4.34
N ALA A 44 -1.08 6.96 -4.40
CA ALA A 44 -2.35 6.23 -4.55
C ALA A 44 -3.30 6.48 -3.37
N GLN A 45 -2.78 6.54 -2.14
CA GLN A 45 -3.57 6.81 -0.92
C GLN A 45 -4.15 8.23 -0.90
N SER A 46 -3.42 9.23 -1.41
CA SER A 46 -3.92 10.62 -1.44
C SER A 46 -5.01 10.82 -2.50
N MET A 47 -4.97 10.06 -3.60
CA MET A 47 -5.93 10.15 -4.70
C MET A 47 -7.15 9.24 -4.51
N GLY A 48 -7.01 8.13 -3.78
CA GLY A 48 -8.04 7.10 -3.65
C GLY A 48 -8.18 6.57 -2.23
N SER A 49 -8.71 7.39 -1.32
CA SER A 49 -9.00 6.96 0.06
C SER A 49 -10.04 5.84 0.16
N TYR A 50 -10.81 5.61 -0.90
CA TYR A 50 -11.79 4.54 -1.04
C TYR A 50 -11.17 3.18 -1.44
N LEU A 51 -9.93 3.17 -1.91
CA LEU A 51 -9.21 1.94 -2.26
C LEU A 51 -8.45 1.44 -1.03
N PHE A 52 -8.66 0.18 -0.64
CA PHE A 52 -7.95 -0.39 0.50
C PHE A 52 -6.55 -0.90 0.12
N GLU A 53 -6.34 -1.26 -1.15
CA GLU A 53 -5.13 -1.90 -1.67
C GLU A 53 -3.86 -1.06 -1.46
N PRO A 54 -3.86 0.27 -1.73
CA PRO A 54 -2.68 1.10 -1.46
C PRO A 54 -2.30 1.15 0.02
N PHE A 55 -3.29 1.10 0.91
CA PHE A 55 -3.06 1.08 2.35
C PHE A 55 -2.54 -0.29 2.80
N TYR A 56 -3.15 -1.37 2.35
CA TYR A 56 -2.68 -2.73 2.64
C TYR A 56 -1.23 -2.94 2.15
N ASN A 57 -0.94 -2.59 0.90
CA ASN A 57 0.40 -2.75 0.33
C ASN A 57 1.44 -1.92 1.07
N HIS A 58 1.12 -0.68 1.44
CA HIS A 58 2.06 0.16 2.20
C HIS A 58 2.25 -0.38 3.62
N ALA A 59 1.19 -0.86 4.27
CA ALA A 59 1.31 -1.49 5.58
C ALA A 59 2.17 -2.77 5.54
N TYR A 60 2.00 -3.58 4.49
CA TYR A 60 2.81 -4.79 4.27
C TYR A 60 4.30 -4.42 4.12
N LEU A 61 4.64 -3.47 3.25
CA LEU A 61 6.02 -3.03 3.05
C LEU A 61 6.63 -2.37 4.28
N ALA A 62 5.86 -1.53 4.99
CA ALA A 62 6.31 -0.92 6.23
C ALA A 62 6.62 -1.99 7.29
N LYS A 63 5.81 -3.06 7.39
CA LYS A 63 6.07 -4.20 8.27
C LYS A 63 7.36 -4.93 7.89
N GLU A 64 7.57 -5.20 6.60
CA GLU A 64 8.81 -5.85 6.11
C GLU A 64 10.06 -5.02 6.42
N LEU A 65 9.95 -3.69 6.41
CA LEU A 65 11.04 -2.77 6.72
C LEU A 65 11.22 -2.53 8.23
N GLY A 66 10.37 -3.11 9.09
CA GLY A 66 10.41 -2.91 10.54
C GLY A 66 9.80 -1.58 11.01
N ASP A 67 9.20 -0.78 10.12
CA ASP A 67 8.42 0.41 10.49
C ASP A 67 7.01 0.01 10.93
N LEU A 68 6.94 -0.62 12.10
CA LEU A 68 5.72 -1.17 12.67
C LEU A 68 4.68 -0.08 12.99
N GLN A 69 5.13 1.12 13.34
CA GLN A 69 4.24 2.24 13.64
C GLN A 69 3.51 2.72 12.37
N THR A 70 4.24 2.90 11.25
CA THR A 70 3.62 3.25 9.98
C THR A 70 2.69 2.13 9.51
N SER A 71 3.13 0.87 9.63
CA SER A 71 2.31 -0.29 9.26
C SER A 71 0.95 -0.28 9.99
N PHE A 72 0.98 -0.08 11.31
CA PHE A 72 -0.21 -0.01 12.15
C PHE A 72 -1.17 1.11 11.72
N ASN A 73 -0.63 2.32 11.56
CA ASN A 73 -1.44 3.49 11.19
C ASN A 73 -2.10 3.34 9.82
N VAL A 74 -1.37 2.78 8.85
CA VAL A 74 -1.81 2.69 7.47
C VAL A 74 -2.78 1.52 7.29
N VAL A 75 -2.56 0.36 7.93
CA VAL A 75 -3.48 -0.79 7.80
C VAL A 75 -4.87 -0.46 8.33
N GLN A 76 -4.96 0.31 9.41
CA GLN A 76 -6.24 0.79 9.95
C GLN A 76 -7.00 1.66 8.95
N LYS A 77 -6.31 2.50 8.18
CA LYS A 77 -6.94 3.30 7.10
C LYS A 77 -7.47 2.41 5.99
N GLY A 78 -6.72 1.38 5.59
CA GLY A 78 -7.19 0.37 4.63
C GLY A 78 -8.45 -0.34 5.10
N LEU A 79 -8.50 -0.71 6.38
CA LEU A 79 -9.68 -1.35 6.99
C LEU A 79 -10.88 -0.40 7.11
N LYS A 80 -10.71 0.93 7.12
CA LYS A 80 -11.84 1.86 6.99
C LYS A 80 -12.50 1.76 5.62
N ALA A 81 -11.70 1.56 4.55
CA ALA A 81 -12.21 1.40 3.19
C ALA A 81 -12.78 -0.01 2.95
N TYR A 82 -12.12 -1.05 3.49
CA TYR A 82 -12.62 -2.43 3.43
C TYR A 82 -12.45 -3.16 4.78
N PRO A 83 -13.47 -3.12 5.66
CA PRO A 83 -13.37 -3.65 7.04
C PRO A 83 -13.09 -5.15 7.14
N ASN A 84 -13.50 -5.93 6.14
CA ASN A 84 -13.39 -7.40 6.16
C ASN A 84 -12.20 -7.92 5.33
N HIS A 85 -11.24 -7.06 4.98
CA HIS A 85 -10.05 -7.50 4.26
C HIS A 85 -9.17 -8.39 5.15
N ALA A 86 -9.19 -9.71 4.90
CA ALA A 86 -8.54 -10.71 5.74
C ALA A 86 -7.05 -10.41 6.01
N SER A 87 -6.26 -10.16 4.96
CA SER A 87 -4.81 -9.92 5.11
C SER A 87 -4.50 -8.62 5.88
N SER A 88 -5.35 -7.60 5.78
CA SER A 88 -5.19 -6.39 6.59
C SER A 88 -5.53 -6.63 8.06
N LEU A 89 -6.56 -7.44 8.34
CA LEU A 89 -6.90 -7.84 9.71
C LEU A 89 -5.78 -8.68 10.33
N ASP A 90 -5.14 -9.55 9.56
CA ASP A 90 -4.02 -10.35 10.04
C ASP A 90 -2.81 -9.49 10.41
N ILE A 91 -2.43 -8.53 9.55
CA ILE A 91 -1.40 -7.54 9.89
C ILE A 91 -1.75 -6.79 11.17
N LEU A 92 -2.99 -6.30 11.30
CA LEU A 92 -3.39 -5.55 12.49
C LEU A 92 -3.30 -6.39 13.76
N ARG A 93 -3.79 -7.65 13.73
CA ARG A 93 -3.72 -8.58 14.87
C ARG A 93 -2.28 -8.90 15.28
N GLU A 94 -1.38 -9.10 14.31
CA GLU A 94 0.04 -9.34 14.58
C GLU A 94 0.68 -8.13 15.27
N LEU A 95 0.41 -6.93 14.78
CA LEU A 95 0.93 -5.69 15.35
C LEU A 95 0.34 -5.41 16.75
N ASP A 96 -0.96 -5.63 16.95
CA ASP A 96 -1.60 -5.51 18.27
C ASP A 96 -0.92 -6.41 19.30
N LYS A 97 -0.66 -7.67 18.95
CA LYS A 97 0.07 -8.61 19.83
C LYS A 97 1.49 -8.12 20.13
N TYR A 98 2.20 -7.62 19.12
CA TYR A 98 3.54 -7.08 19.29
C TYR A 98 3.55 -5.90 20.27
N PHE A 99 2.67 -4.91 20.07
CA PHE A 99 2.61 -3.72 20.92
C PHE A 99 2.12 -4.01 22.35
N GLN A 100 1.28 -5.04 22.54
CA GLN A 100 0.89 -5.50 23.88
C GLN A 100 2.02 -6.23 24.62
N SER A 101 3.04 -6.70 23.91
CA SER A 101 4.17 -7.45 24.49
C SER A 101 5.40 -6.59 24.82
N LEU A 102 5.37 -5.31 24.47
CA LEU A 102 6.38 -4.30 24.84
C LEU A 102 6.12 -3.75 26.25
#